data_AF-A0A815IVN1-F1
#
_entry.id   AF-A0A815IVN1-F1
#
_cell.length_a   1.000
_cell.length_b   1.000
_cell.length_c   1.000
_cell.angle_alpha   90.00
_cell.angle_beta   90.00
_cell.angle_gamma   90.00
#
_symmetry.space_group_name_H-M   'P 1'
#
loop_
_entity.id
_entity.type
_entity.pdbx_description
1 polymer ?
#
loop_
_entity_poly.entity_id
_entity_poly.type
_entity_poly.pdbx_seq_one_letter_code
_entity_poly.pdbx_strand_id
1 'polypeptide(L)'
;MDIGVYMALGEADPTIVRLAQDQKAYIVAADSDYNLYELPMGYVPLKFFDLNRLEGPLYQMNDFFTGMDANGVGLWASFIKYDFVDLTNLQAFLSINKPYDQDEFELWLNNQSSDEQKRKLITTEWLLLRFIQQ
;
A
#
# COMPACT_ATOMS: atom_id res chain seq x y z
N MET A 1 12.90 11.86 32.04
CA MET A 1 12.87 11.05 30.81
C MET A 1 13.48 11.94 29.74
N ASP A 2 14.66 11.61 29.25
CA ASP A 2 15.29 12.39 28.19
C ASP A 2 14.63 11.98 26.87
N ILE A 3 13.88 12.90 26.27
CA ILE A 3 13.18 12.67 25.00
C ILE A 3 14.11 13.17 23.90
N GLY A 4 14.63 12.24 23.11
CA GLY A 4 15.40 12.56 21.92
C GLY A 4 14.51 13.14 20.83
N VAL A 5 14.88 14.29 20.27
CA VAL A 5 14.19 14.89 19.13
C VAL A 5 15.12 14.83 17.92
N TYR A 6 14.59 14.31 16.81
CA TYR A 6 15.32 14.16 15.56
C TYR A 6 14.65 14.98 14.47
N MET A 7 15.46 15.69 13.68
CA MET A 7 14.98 16.44 12.52
C MET A 7 15.15 15.59 11.26
N ALA A 8 14.05 15.33 10.56
CA ALA A 8 14.09 14.72 9.23
C ALA A 8 14.56 15.75 8.18
N LEU A 9 15.29 15.29 7.16
CA LEU A 9 15.74 16.13 6.05
C LEU A 9 14.62 16.39 4.99
N GLY A 10 13.45 15.78 5.18
CA GLY A 10 12.30 15.81 4.27
C GLY A 10 11.07 15.23 4.96
N GLU A 11 10.34 14.33 4.29
CA GLU A 11 9.24 13.59 4.91
C GLU A 11 9.72 12.80 6.14
N ALA A 12 8.94 12.85 7.22
CA ALA A 12 9.32 12.26 8.49
C ALA A 12 9.26 10.73 8.45
N ASP A 13 8.32 10.17 7.70
CA ASP A 13 7.98 8.74 7.69
C ASP A 13 9.18 7.83 7.38
N PRO A 14 9.96 8.03 6.29
CA PRO A 14 11.13 7.19 6.03
C PRO A 14 12.20 7.28 7.12
N THR A 15 12.33 8.45 7.76
CA THR A 15 13.29 8.65 8.86
C THR A 15 12.84 7.90 10.11
N ILE A 16 11.55 7.96 10.43
CA ILE A 16 10.95 7.27 11.57
C ILE A 16 11.05 5.75 11.39
N VAL A 17 10.71 5.24 10.20
CA VAL A 17 10.81 3.81 9.86
C VAL A 17 12.24 3.30 10.07
N ARG A 18 13.25 4.02 9.55
CA ARG A 18 14.66 3.64 9.73
C ARG A 18 15.05 3.59 11.20
N LEU A 19 14.71 4.62 11.97
CA LEU A 19 15.03 4.66 13.40
C LEU A 19 14.33 3.54 14.18
N ALA A 20 13.07 3.23 13.85
CA ALA A 20 12.32 2.16 14.48
C ALA A 20 12.94 0.78 14.17
N GLN A 21 13.44 0.57 12.94
CA GLN A 21 14.15 -0.64 12.57
C GLN A 21 15.48 -0.78 13.32
N ASP A 22 16.30 0.27 13.33
CA ASP A 22 17.62 0.29 13.98
C ASP A 22 17.50 0.05 15.50
N GLN A 23 16.48 0.65 16.12
CA GLN A 23 16.27 0.59 17.57
C GLN A 23 15.35 -0.55 18.01
N LYS A 24 14.77 -1.30 17.07
CA LYS A 24 13.71 -2.29 17.33
C LYS A 24 12.59 -1.68 18.20
N ALA A 25 12.04 -0.56 17.74
CA ALA A 25 11.03 0.21 18.45
C ALA A 25 9.66 0.13 17.76
N TYR A 26 8.59 0.32 18.54
CA TYR A 26 7.24 0.53 18.02
C TYR A 26 7.11 1.92 17.43
N ILE A 27 6.35 2.05 16.34
CA ILE A 27 5.94 3.36 15.82
C ILE A 27 4.55 3.68 16.37
N VAL A 28 4.41 4.85 17.02
CA VAL A 28 3.10 5.39 17.40
C VAL A 28 2.86 6.64 16.57
N ALA A 29 1.89 6.60 15.66
CA ALA A 29 1.62 7.72 14.75
C ALA A 29 0.14 7.80 14.36
N ALA A 30 -0.29 8.99 13.93
CA ALA A 30 -1.64 9.18 13.41
C ALA A 30 -1.77 8.70 11.95
N ASP A 31 -0.70 8.78 11.16
CA ASP A 31 -0.67 8.32 9.78
C ASP A 31 -0.75 6.79 9.71
N SER A 32 -1.46 6.27 8.73
CA SER A 32 -1.65 4.83 8.48
C SER A 32 -0.66 4.24 7.49
N ASP A 33 0.13 5.07 6.79
CA ASP A 33 1.14 4.61 5.82
C ASP A 33 2.17 3.67 6.44
N TYR A 34 2.36 3.71 7.75
CA TYR A 34 3.26 2.79 8.46
C TYR A 34 2.87 1.31 8.32
N ASN A 35 1.62 1.01 7.96
CA ASN A 35 1.19 -0.36 7.60
C ASN A 35 1.83 -0.87 6.31
N LEU A 36 2.39 0.01 5.48
CA LEU A 36 3.05 -0.34 4.22
C LEU A 36 4.50 -0.82 4.44
N TYR A 37 5.05 -0.61 5.64
CA TYR A 37 6.44 -0.92 5.93
C TYR A 37 6.54 -2.22 6.74
N GLU A 38 7.56 -3.01 6.42
CA GLU A 38 7.93 -4.15 7.25
C GLU A 38 8.69 -3.65 8.50
N LEU A 39 7.95 -3.56 9.61
CA LEU A 39 8.43 -3.04 10.90
C LEU A 39 8.67 -4.20 11.89
N PRO A 40 9.85 -4.29 12.53
CA PRO A 40 10.17 -5.39 13.44
C PRO A 40 9.23 -5.51 14.64
N MET A 41 8.81 -4.37 15.19
CA MET A 41 7.92 -4.32 16.35
C MET A 41 6.48 -3.98 15.97
N GLY A 42 6.24 -3.44 14.77
CA GLY A 42 4.93 -2.99 14.29
C GLY A 42 4.58 -1.54 14.61
N TYR A 43 3.36 -1.18 14.24
CA TYR A 43 2.79 0.16 14.33
C TYR A 43 1.53 0.18 15.20
N VAL A 44 1.36 1.24 15.98
CA VAL A 44 0.21 1.49 16.85
C VAL A 44 -0.43 2.82 16.45
N PRO A 45 -1.71 2.85 16.02
CA PRO A 45 -2.34 4.09 15.63
C PRO A 45 -2.58 4.97 16.84
N LEU A 46 -2.16 6.22 16.77
CA LEU A 46 -2.26 7.18 17.87
C LEU A 46 -3.71 7.36 18.33
N LYS A 47 -4.69 7.27 17.42
CA LYS A 47 -6.12 7.35 17.73
C LYS A 47 -6.59 6.25 18.71
N PHE A 48 -5.94 5.10 18.73
CA PHE A 48 -6.30 3.96 19.57
C PHE A 48 -5.29 3.70 20.70
N PHE A 49 -4.29 4.57 20.85
CA PHE A 49 -3.28 4.44 21.89
C PHE A 49 -3.75 5.08 23.19
N ASP A 50 -3.85 4.28 24.25
CA ASP A 50 -4.09 4.75 25.61
C ASP A 50 -2.76 5.21 26.23
N LEU A 51 -2.56 6.52 26.30
CA LEU A 51 -1.36 7.12 26.89
C LEU A 51 -1.18 6.84 28.39
N ASN A 52 -2.27 6.61 29.14
CA ASN A 52 -2.18 6.35 30.58
C ASN A 52 -1.71 4.92 30.85
N ARG A 53 -2.10 3.99 29.98
CA ARG A 53 -1.77 2.56 30.11
C ARG A 53 -0.59 2.14 29.23
N LEU A 54 -0.22 2.97 28.25
CA LEU A 54 0.74 2.66 27.20
C LEU A 54 0.35 1.40 26.40
N GLU A 55 -0.94 1.29 26.11
CA GLU A 55 -1.54 0.14 25.42
C GLU A 55 -2.27 0.58 24.15
N GLY A 56 -2.26 -0.27 23.12
CA GLY A 56 -2.99 -0.03 21.89
C GLY A 56 -2.96 -1.25 20.97
N PRO A 57 -3.83 -1.29 19.94
CA PRO A 57 -3.80 -2.34 18.94
C PRO A 57 -2.50 -2.25 18.14
N LEU A 58 -1.82 -3.38 18.03
CA LEU A 58 -0.60 -3.51 17.25
C LEU A 58 -0.91 -4.03 15.86
N TYR A 59 -0.32 -3.39 14.85
CA TYR A 59 -0.45 -3.76 13.46
C TYR A 59 0.91 -4.05 12.83
N GLN A 60 0.93 -5.07 11.98
CA GLN A 60 2.03 -5.42 11.10
C GLN A 60 1.54 -5.42 9.65
N MET A 61 2.45 -5.18 8.71
CA MET A 61 2.15 -5.24 7.28
C MET A 61 1.46 -6.56 6.90
N ASN A 62 1.92 -7.68 7.45
CA ASN A 62 1.37 -9.02 7.19
C ASN A 62 -0.04 -9.24 7.72
N ASP A 63 -0.55 -8.39 8.62
CA ASP A 63 -1.94 -8.48 9.09
C ASP A 63 -2.93 -8.03 8.00
N PHE A 64 -2.46 -7.23 7.03
CA PHE A 64 -3.27 -6.69 5.93
C PHE A 64 -2.87 -7.25 4.57
N PHE A 65 -1.59 -7.53 4.37
CA PHE A 65 -1.01 -7.90 3.07
C PHE A 65 -0.48 -9.33 3.07
N THR A 66 -1.32 -10.28 3.49
CA THR A 66 -0.96 -11.69 3.58
C THR A 66 -0.44 -12.23 2.25
N GLY A 67 0.79 -12.73 2.23
CA GLY A 67 1.42 -13.30 1.03
C GLY A 67 2.06 -12.27 0.09
N MET A 68 2.17 -11.01 0.50
CA MET A 68 2.91 -9.97 -0.22
C MET A 68 4.18 -9.59 0.56
N ASP A 69 5.27 -9.36 -0.17
CA ASP A 69 6.47 -8.73 0.40
C ASP A 69 6.38 -7.20 0.32
N ALA A 70 7.35 -6.48 0.90
CA ALA A 70 7.36 -5.02 0.91
C ALA A 70 7.32 -4.39 -0.50
N ASN A 71 7.87 -5.07 -1.51
CA ASN A 71 7.81 -4.60 -2.91
C ASN A 71 6.39 -4.74 -3.48
N GLY A 72 5.73 -5.87 -3.22
CA GLY A 72 4.34 -6.09 -3.59
C GLY A 72 3.38 -5.11 -2.92
N VAL A 73 3.61 -4.81 -1.63
CA VAL A 73 2.84 -3.81 -0.89
C VAL A 73 3.10 -2.41 -1.40
N GLY A 74 4.36 -2.04 -1.68
CA GLY A 74 4.70 -0.74 -2.26
C GLY A 74 4.05 -0.53 -3.64
N LEU A 75 4.02 -1.58 -4.46
CA LEU A 75 3.30 -1.57 -5.75
C LEU A 75 1.79 -1.40 -5.53
N TRP A 76 1.18 -2.19 -4.64
CA TRP A 76 -0.25 -2.06 -4.27
C TRP A 76 -0.60 -0.67 -3.73
N ALA A 77 0.25 -0.10 -2.88
CA ALA A 77 0.03 1.22 -2.29
C ALA A 77 0.12 2.34 -3.33
N SER A 78 1.03 2.21 -4.31
CA SER A 78 1.10 3.12 -5.45
C SER A 78 -0.19 3.13 -6.28
N PHE A 79 -0.94 2.03 -6.27
CA PHE A 79 -2.24 1.93 -6.95
C PHE A 79 -3.41 2.51 -6.15
N ILE A 80 -3.37 2.50 -4.82
CA ILE A 80 -4.49 3.01 -4.00
C ILE A 80 -4.34 4.47 -3.63
N LYS A 81 -3.11 4.95 -3.46
CA LYS A 81 -2.86 6.31 -2.96
C LYS A 81 -2.82 7.37 -4.08
N TYR A 82 -2.97 6.96 -5.34
CA TYR A 82 -2.87 7.88 -6.47
C TYR A 82 -4.13 7.87 -7.33
N ASP A 83 -4.53 9.08 -7.73
CA ASP A 83 -5.29 9.45 -8.92
C ASP A 83 -4.72 8.85 -10.25
N PHE A 84 -3.75 7.94 -10.20
CA PHE A 84 -3.18 7.26 -11.36
C PHE A 84 -3.96 6.01 -11.78
N VAL A 85 -4.88 5.47 -10.97
CA VAL A 85 -5.77 4.39 -11.43
C VAL A 85 -7.00 5.01 -12.09
N ASP A 86 -6.76 5.73 -13.18
CA ASP A 86 -7.77 5.92 -14.20
C ASP A 86 -7.61 4.83 -15.26
N LEU A 87 -8.68 4.54 -16.00
CA LEU A 87 -8.67 3.52 -17.05
C LEU A 87 -7.59 3.79 -18.12
N THR A 88 -7.25 5.06 -18.36
CA THR A 88 -6.26 5.51 -19.35
C THR A 88 -4.84 5.09 -18.95
N ASN A 89 -4.49 5.28 -17.68
CA ASN A 89 -3.18 4.94 -17.15
C ASN A 89 -3.00 3.42 -17.03
N LEU A 90 -4.05 2.68 -16.67
CA LEU A 90 -4.05 1.22 -16.68
C LEU A 90 -3.82 0.69 -18.10
N GLN A 91 -4.50 1.25 -19.09
CA GLN A 91 -4.31 0.85 -20.50
C GLN A 91 -2.93 1.25 -21.04
N ALA A 92 -2.37 2.39 -20.62
CA ALA A 92 -1.02 2.82 -20.97
C ALA A 92 0.06 1.89 -20.39
N PHE A 93 -0.07 1.49 -19.11
CA PHE A 93 0.81 0.52 -18.47
C PHE A 93 0.84 -0.83 -19.22
N LEU A 94 -0.32 -1.26 -19.72
CA LEU A 94 -0.46 -2.49 -20.50
C LEU A 94 -0.02 -2.35 -21.96
N SER A 95 0.51 -1.19 -22.36
CA SER A 95 0.91 -0.87 -23.74
C SER A 95 -0.22 -1.14 -24.75
N ILE A 96 -1.46 -0.85 -24.36
CA ILE A 96 -2.63 -1.02 -25.21
C ILE A 96 -2.67 0.14 -26.21
N ASN A 97 -2.43 -0.19 -27.48
CA ASN A 97 -2.32 0.81 -28.56
C ASN A 97 -3.67 1.44 -28.97
N LYS A 98 -4.80 0.82 -28.61
CA LYS A 98 -6.14 1.34 -28.86
C LYS A 98 -6.88 1.43 -27.52
N PRO A 99 -7.14 2.64 -26.99
CA PRO A 99 -7.80 2.75 -25.70
C PRO A 99 -9.21 2.15 -25.80
N TYR A 100 -9.54 1.31 -24.83
CA TYR A 100 -10.83 0.67 -24.67
C TYR A 100 -11.73 1.53 -23.78
N ASP A 101 -13.03 1.53 -24.02
CA ASP A 101 -13.96 1.88 -22.94
C ASP A 101 -14.07 0.75 -21.91
N GLN A 102 -14.84 0.95 -20.84
CA GLN A 102 -14.94 -0.02 -19.75
C GLN A 102 -15.45 -1.40 -20.22
N ASP A 103 -16.48 -1.42 -21.07
CA ASP A 103 -17.10 -2.66 -21.54
C ASP A 103 -16.17 -3.39 -22.52
N GLU A 104 -15.49 -2.65 -23.39
CA GLU A 104 -14.49 -3.19 -24.30
C GLU A 104 -13.26 -3.75 -23.56
N PHE A 105 -12.83 -3.12 -22.46
CA PHE A 105 -11.69 -3.57 -21.67
C PHE A 105 -11.98 -4.88 -20.93
N GLU A 106 -13.20 -5.02 -20.39
CA GLU A 106 -13.66 -6.26 -19.75
C GLU A 106 -13.73 -7.43 -20.75
N LEU A 107 -14.20 -7.17 -21.97
CA LEU A 107 -14.17 -8.13 -23.08
C LEU A 107 -12.75 -8.48 -23.51
N TRP A 108 -11.84 -7.50 -23.58
CA TRP A 108 -10.43 -7.75 -23.91
C TRP A 108 -9.75 -8.63 -22.86
N LEU A 109 -9.95 -8.34 -21.58
CA LEU A 109 -9.44 -9.10 -20.43
C LEU A 109 -9.83 -10.58 -20.48
N ASN A 110 -11.10 -10.84 -20.80
CA ASN A 110 -11.65 -12.19 -20.89
C ASN A 110 -11.11 -13.00 -22.09
N ASN A 111 -10.57 -12.32 -23.10
CA ASN A 111 -10.08 -12.93 -24.34
C ASN A 111 -8.55 -13.03 -24.41
N GLN A 112 -7.81 -12.45 -23.47
CA GLN A 112 -6.35 -12.59 -23.39
C GLN A 112 -5.95 -13.98 -22.86
N SER A 113 -5.20 -14.76 -23.65
CA SER A 113 -4.65 -16.04 -23.21
C SER A 113 -3.24 -16.34 -23.74
N SER A 114 -2.30 -16.39 -22.78
CA SER A 114 -1.19 -17.37 -22.71
C SER A 114 -0.47 -17.33 -21.35
N ASP A 115 -0.57 -16.24 -20.60
CA ASP A 115 0.09 -16.05 -19.29
C ASP A 115 -0.96 -15.88 -18.17
N GLU A 116 -1.14 -16.93 -17.38
CA GLU A 116 -2.15 -17.00 -16.31
C GLU A 116 -1.83 -16.05 -15.14
N GLN A 117 -0.55 -15.88 -14.78
CA GLN A 117 -0.15 -14.98 -13.70
C GLN A 117 -0.39 -13.53 -14.08
N LYS A 118 0.01 -13.16 -15.30
CA LYS A 118 -0.25 -11.82 -15.83
C LYS A 118 -1.74 -11.54 -15.96
N ARG A 119 -2.54 -12.51 -16.40
CA ARG A 119 -4.01 -12.36 -16.46
C ARG A 119 -4.62 -12.13 -15.08
N LYS A 120 -4.22 -12.91 -14.07
CA LYS A 120 -4.71 -12.76 -12.68
C LYS A 120 -4.40 -11.38 -12.13
N LEU A 121 -3.19 -10.86 -12.38
CA LEU A 121 -2.81 -9.51 -11.98
C LEU A 121 -3.75 -8.46 -12.60
N ILE A 122 -3.90 -8.46 -13.93
CA ILE A 122 -4.70 -7.47 -14.65
C ILE A 122 -6.20 -7.57 -14.29
N THR A 123 -6.73 -8.79 -14.13
CA THR A 123 -8.11 -9.00 -13.68
C THR A 123 -8.32 -8.47 -12.26
N THR A 124 -7.34 -8.64 -11.37
CA THR A 124 -7.39 -8.10 -10.01
C THR A 124 -7.37 -6.56 -10.04
N GLU A 125 -6.49 -5.96 -10.85
CA GLU A 125 -6.43 -4.50 -11.05
C GLU A 125 -7.74 -3.93 -11.61
N TRP A 126 -8.38 -4.61 -12.57
CA TRP A 126 -9.67 -4.21 -13.14
C TRP A 126 -10.83 -4.27 -12.13
N LEU A 127 -10.92 -5.36 -11.37
CA LEU A 127 -11.96 -5.51 -10.34
C LEU A 127 -11.81 -4.48 -9.23
N LEU A 128 -10.57 -4.13 -8.87
CA LEU A 128 -10.27 -3.08 -7.89
C LEU A 128 -10.65 -1.69 -8.43
N LEU A 129 -10.36 -1.38 -9.70
CA LEU A 129 -10.80 -0.13 -10.33
C LEU A 129 -12.32 0.04 -10.28
N ARG A 130 -13.08 -1.02 -10.59
CA ARG A 130 -14.55 -0.97 -10.51
C ARG A 130 -15.08 -0.85 -9.08
N PHE A 131 -14.36 -1.34 -8.08
CA PHE A 131 -14.75 -1.21 -6.67
C PHE A 131 -14.58 0.23 -6.17
N ILE A 132 -13.54 0.94 -6.63
CA ILE A 132 -13.25 2.32 -6.25
C ILE A 132 -14.16 3.33 -6.97
N GLN A 133 -14.62 3.02 -8.19
CA GLN A 133 -15.46 3.90 -9.01
C GLN A 133 -16.98 3.80 -8.73
N GLN A 134 -17.41 2.95 -7.79
CA GLN A 134 -18.81 2.84 -7.32
C GLN A 134 -19.08 3.79 -6.16
#